data_AF-A0A140F316-F1
#
_entry.id   AF-A0A140F316-F1
#
_cell.length_a   1.000
_cell.length_b   1.000
_cell.length_c   1.000
_cell.angle_alpha   90.00
_cell.angle_beta   90.00
_cell.angle_gamma   90.00
#
_symmetry.space_group_name_H-M   'P 1'
#
loop_
_entity.id
_entity.type
_entity.pdbx_description
1 polymer ?
#
loop_
_entity_poly.entity_id
_entity_poly.type
_entity_poly.pdbx_seq_one_letter_code
_entity_poly.pdbx_strand_id
1 'polypeptide(L)'
;DEVGSYIQGAAMGGALLFGGLLATASSANASILASSRINFAMGRDRIVTPALNEIHPKYGTPYRAIGITGGLILLFIVIGDLTLLSGAASGLHLIIYGLLNLALIVMRYVNPEEYTPDFVVPLYPLMPILGVVLSFALLVFVAV
;
A
#
# COMPACT_ATOMS: atom_id res chain seq x y z
N ASP A 1 9.64 46.60 -2.98
CA ASP A 1 10.19 45.23 -3.06
C ASP A 1 9.63 44.24 -2.03
N GLU A 2 9.34 44.64 -0.77
CA GLU A 2 8.74 43.75 0.25
C GLU A 2 7.33 43.19 -0.07
N VAL A 3 6.46 43.98 -0.70
CA VAL A 3 5.08 43.53 -1.01
C VAL A 3 5.08 42.45 -2.09
N GLY A 4 6.05 42.48 -3.01
CA GLY A 4 6.22 41.48 -4.07
C GLY A 4 6.64 40.12 -3.52
N SER A 5 7.55 40.08 -2.53
CA SER A 5 7.95 38.83 -1.86
C SER A 5 6.83 38.24 -1.00
N TYR A 6 5.99 39.09 -0.39
CA TYR A 6 4.82 38.63 0.38
C TYR A 6 3.75 37.99 -0.50
N ILE A 7 3.43 38.61 -1.64
CA ILE A 7 2.44 38.07 -2.59
C ILE A 7 2.96 36.79 -3.26
N GLN A 8 4.25 36.73 -3.61
CA GLN A 8 4.87 35.52 -4.16
C GLN A 8 4.89 34.38 -3.13
N GLY A 9 5.18 34.68 -1.86
CA GLY A 9 5.10 33.72 -0.76
C GLY A 9 3.67 33.21 -0.51
N ALA A 10 2.67 34.07 -0.56
CA ALA A 10 1.26 33.68 -0.41
C ALA A 10 0.76 32.83 -1.59
N ALA A 11 1.13 33.19 -2.82
CA ALA A 11 0.79 32.42 -4.02
C ALA A 11 1.44 31.03 -4.00
N MET A 12 2.73 30.95 -3.63
CA MET A 12 3.44 29.67 -3.50
C MET A 12 2.87 28.82 -2.37
N GLY A 13 2.53 29.42 -1.22
CA GLY A 13 1.87 28.73 -0.12
C GLY A 13 0.51 28.15 -0.55
N GLY A 14 -0.31 28.94 -1.26
CA GLY A 14 -1.59 28.48 -1.79
C GLY A 14 -1.44 27.32 -2.77
N ALA A 15 -0.47 27.38 -3.68
CA ALA A 15 -0.20 26.32 -4.64
C ALA A 15 0.28 25.02 -3.95
N LEU A 16 1.13 25.12 -2.92
CA LEU A 16 1.61 23.97 -2.15
C LEU A 16 0.48 23.31 -1.35
N LEU A 17 -0.39 24.09 -0.71
CA LEU A 17 -1.53 23.56 0.03
C LEU A 17 -2.51 22.84 -0.91
N PHE A 18 -2.82 23.45 -2.05
CA PHE A 18 -3.71 22.84 -3.05
C PHE A 18 -3.11 21.57 -3.64
N GLY A 19 -1.82 21.60 -4.00
CA GLY A 19 -1.08 20.43 -4.49
C GLY A 19 -1.03 19.30 -3.46
N GLY A 20 -0.74 19.63 -2.19
CA GLY A 20 -0.72 18.68 -1.09
C GLY A 20 -2.07 18.00 -0.87
N LEU A 21 -3.16 18.78 -0.87
CA LEU A 21 -4.52 18.24 -0.74
C LEU A 21 -4.87 17.26 -1.86
N LEU A 22 -4.56 17.63 -3.11
CA LEU A 22 -4.79 16.77 -4.27
C LEU A 22 -3.93 15.50 -4.22
N ALA A 23 -2.67 15.61 -3.81
CA ALA A 23 -1.78 14.46 -3.66
C ALA A 23 -2.30 13.48 -2.59
N THR A 24 -2.72 13.97 -1.43
CA THR A 24 -3.29 13.14 -0.37
C THR A 24 -4.60 12.49 -0.81
N ALA A 25 -5.50 13.24 -1.46
CA ALA A 25 -6.77 12.71 -1.96
C ALA A 25 -6.55 11.62 -3.02
N SER A 26 -5.61 11.84 -3.95
CA SER A 26 -5.24 10.87 -4.98
C SER A 26 -4.65 9.59 -4.36
N SER A 27 -3.69 9.74 -3.44
CA SER A 27 -3.07 8.61 -2.76
C SER A 27 -4.07 7.81 -1.93
N ALA A 28 -4.98 8.47 -1.21
CA ALA A 28 -6.01 7.80 -0.42
C ALA A 28 -6.95 6.98 -1.31
N ASN A 29 -7.40 7.55 -2.44
CA ASN A 29 -8.25 6.85 -3.40
C ASN A 29 -7.54 5.63 -4.02
N ALA A 30 -6.26 5.77 -4.36
CA ALA A 30 -5.46 4.66 -4.87
C ALA A 30 -5.34 3.51 -3.85
N SER A 31 -5.06 3.84 -2.58
CA SER A 31 -4.94 2.85 -1.49
C SER A 31 -6.26 2.09 -1.24
N ILE A 32 -7.40 2.79 -1.26
CA ILE A 32 -8.73 2.16 -1.09
C ILE A 32 -9.01 1.17 -2.21
N LEU A 33 -8.74 1.57 -3.46
CA LEU A 33 -8.96 0.72 -4.62
C LEU A 33 -8.04 -0.51 -4.61
N ALA A 34 -6.76 -0.32 -4.29
CA ALA A 34 -5.79 -1.40 -4.18
C ALA A 34 -6.21 -2.43 -3.11
N SER A 35 -6.50 -1.97 -1.89
CA SER A 35 -6.91 -2.84 -0.78
C SER A 35 -8.19 -3.62 -1.12
N SER A 36 -9.18 -2.96 -1.73
CA SER A 36 -10.44 -3.60 -2.11
C SER A 36 -10.24 -4.71 -3.15
N ARG A 37 -9.31 -4.53 -4.11
CA ARG A 37 -8.99 -5.55 -5.13
C ARG A 37 -8.22 -6.73 -4.56
N ILE A 38 -7.30 -6.49 -3.62
CA ILE A 38 -6.60 -7.56 -2.90
C ILE A 38 -7.61 -8.39 -2.11
N ASN A 39 -8.50 -7.75 -1.34
CA ASN A 39 -9.56 -8.43 -0.59
C ASN A 39 -10.53 -9.22 -1.49
N PHE A 40 -10.89 -8.67 -2.65
CA PHE A 40 -11.70 -9.36 -3.65
C PHE A 40 -11.00 -10.61 -4.20
N ALA A 41 -9.71 -10.51 -4.57
CA ALA A 41 -8.93 -11.65 -5.06
C ALA A 41 -8.80 -12.74 -3.99
N MET A 42 -8.51 -12.38 -2.73
CA MET A 42 -8.47 -13.33 -1.62
C MET A 42 -9.84 -13.97 -1.35
N GLY A 43 -10.95 -13.25 -1.55
CA GLY A 43 -12.31 -13.78 -1.48
C GLY A 43 -12.62 -14.77 -2.60
N ARG A 44 -12.13 -14.52 -3.82
CA ARG A 44 -12.24 -15.43 -4.97
C ARG A 44 -11.47 -16.72 -4.75
N ASP A 45 -10.27 -16.62 -4.18
CA ASP A 45 -9.39 -17.75 -3.90
C ASP A 45 -9.77 -18.46 -2.58
N ARG A 46 -10.91 -18.07 -1.96
CA ARG A 46 -11.49 -18.64 -0.73
C ARG A 46 -10.56 -18.61 0.50
N ILE A 47 -9.63 -17.66 0.55
CA ILE A 47 -8.67 -17.48 1.65
C ILE A 47 -9.34 -16.84 2.89
N VAL A 48 -10.23 -15.86 2.68
CA VAL A 48 -10.88 -15.12 3.79
C VAL A 48 -12.36 -15.49 3.91
N THR A 49 -13.20 -14.89 3.05
CA THR A 49 -14.64 -15.20 2.98
C THR A 49 -15.11 -15.01 1.54
N PRO A 50 -15.82 -15.98 0.94
CA PRO A 50 -16.33 -15.87 -0.43
C PRO A 50 -17.26 -14.65 -0.65
N ALA A 51 -17.90 -14.15 0.41
CA ALA A 51 -18.77 -12.99 0.37
C ALA A 51 -18.05 -11.70 -0.08
N LEU A 52 -16.73 -11.60 0.06
CA LEU A 52 -15.91 -10.48 -0.43
C LEU A 52 -15.77 -10.44 -1.96
N ASN A 53 -16.04 -11.57 -2.63
CA ASN A 53 -16.01 -11.72 -4.08
C ASN A 53 -17.29 -11.22 -4.77
N GLU A 54 -18.25 -10.66 -4.03
CA GLU A 54 -19.51 -10.21 -4.64
C GLU A 54 -19.33 -8.88 -5.39
N ILE A 55 -19.63 -8.90 -6.68
CA ILE A 55 -19.55 -7.74 -7.57
C ILE A 55 -20.91 -7.06 -7.67
N HIS A 56 -20.93 -5.73 -7.59
CA HIS A 56 -22.15 -4.95 -7.75
C HIS A 56 -22.68 -5.06 -9.20
N PRO A 57 -23.93 -5.46 -9.42
CA PRO A 57 -24.47 -5.77 -10.75
C PRO A 57 -24.49 -4.58 -11.71
N LYS A 58 -24.66 -3.36 -11.20
CA LYS A 58 -24.71 -2.12 -12.00
C LYS A 58 -23.35 -1.45 -12.23
N TYR A 59 -22.42 -1.56 -11.29
CA TYR A 59 -21.17 -0.78 -11.27
C TYR A 59 -19.93 -1.64 -11.53
N GLY A 60 -20.04 -2.97 -11.49
CA GLY A 60 -18.91 -3.86 -11.69
C GLY A 60 -17.84 -3.79 -10.59
N THR A 61 -18.18 -3.23 -9.42
CA THR A 61 -17.24 -3.00 -8.31
C THR A 61 -17.49 -3.97 -7.14
N PRO A 62 -16.43 -4.41 -6.42
CA PRO A 62 -16.59 -5.28 -5.26
C PRO A 62 -17.05 -4.46 -4.03
N TYR A 63 -18.34 -4.14 -3.98
CA TYR A 63 -18.91 -3.19 -3.02
C TYR A 63 -18.71 -3.60 -1.55
N ARG A 64 -18.71 -4.90 -1.24
CA ARG A 64 -18.46 -5.42 0.11
C ARG A 64 -17.00 -5.24 0.54
N ALA A 65 -16.07 -5.52 -0.36
CA ALA A 65 -14.64 -5.31 -0.09
C ALA A 65 -14.32 -3.82 0.12
N ILE A 66 -14.95 -2.95 -0.68
CA ILE A 66 -14.86 -1.49 -0.52
C ILE A 66 -15.48 -1.06 0.82
N GLY A 67 -16.68 -1.55 1.16
CA GLY A 67 -17.36 -1.21 2.40
C GLY A 67 -16.57 -1.59 3.65
N ILE A 68 -15.98 -2.79 3.67
CA ILE A 68 -15.14 -3.24 4.79
C ILE A 68 -13.86 -2.41 4.88
N THR A 69 -13.17 -2.20 3.77
CA THR A 69 -11.94 -1.38 3.74
C THR A 69 -12.22 0.05 4.19
N GLY A 70 -13.25 0.68 3.63
CA GLY A 70 -13.65 2.05 3.97
C GLY A 70 -14.12 2.18 5.42
N GLY A 71 -14.89 1.21 5.93
CA GLY A 71 -15.30 1.20 7.33
C GLY A 71 -14.12 1.12 8.30
N LEU A 72 -13.12 0.29 7.98
CA LEU A 72 -11.91 0.15 8.79
C LEU A 72 -11.03 1.40 8.74
N ILE A 73 -10.94 2.05 7.58
CA ILE A 73 -10.28 3.37 7.44
C ILE A 73 -10.98 4.42 8.29
N LEU A 74 -12.31 4.53 8.22
CA LEU A 74 -13.08 5.49 9.02
C LEU A 74 -12.90 5.23 10.52
N LEU A 75 -12.88 3.96 10.93
CA LEU A 75 -12.61 3.59 12.32
C LEU A 75 -11.23 4.09 12.78
N PHE A 76 -10.19 3.88 11.98
CA PHE A 76 -8.85 4.38 12.31
C PHE A 76 -8.71 5.89 12.24
N ILE A 77 -9.49 6.59 11.41
CA ILE A 77 -9.54 8.06 11.41
C ILE A 77 -10.12 8.59 12.73
N VAL A 78 -11.13 7.92 13.29
CA VAL A 78 -11.79 8.36 14.54
C VAL A 78 -10.93 8.07 15.78
N ILE A 79 -10.22 6.94 15.79
CA ILE A 79 -9.49 6.46 16.98
C ILE A 79 -7.98 6.78 16.91
N GLY A 80 -7.42 6.86 15.71
CA GLY A 80 -5.98 6.82 15.48
C GLY A 80 -5.29 8.17 15.66
N ASP A 81 -4.13 8.14 16.31
CA ASP A 81 -3.14 9.22 16.22
C ASP A 81 -2.31 9.07 14.95
N LEU A 82 -2.07 10.18 14.23
CA LEU A 82 -1.34 10.18 12.96
C LEU A 82 0.08 9.63 13.10
N THR A 83 0.75 9.93 14.22
CA THR A 83 2.12 9.48 14.47
C THR A 83 2.15 7.96 14.65
N LEU A 84 1.25 7.42 15.47
CA LEU A 84 1.13 5.97 15.65
C LEU A 84 0.71 5.26 14.36
N LEU A 85 -0.27 5.82 13.64
CA LEU A 85 -0.82 5.19 12.44
C LEU A 85 0.18 5.17 11.28
N SER A 86 0.94 6.25 11.11
CA SER A 86 2.02 6.31 10.11
C SER A 86 3.17 5.35 10.45
N GLY A 87 3.61 5.30 11.71
CA GLY A 87 4.63 4.34 12.16
C GLY A 87 4.20 2.88 11.94
N ALA A 88 2.98 2.54 12.36
CA ALA A 88 2.41 1.20 12.16
C ALA A 88 2.27 0.84 10.67
N ALA A 89 1.81 1.78 9.84
CA ALA A 89 1.67 1.58 8.40
C ALA A 89 3.03 1.34 7.73
N SER A 90 4.05 2.13 8.05
CA SER A 90 5.41 1.94 7.52
C SER A 90 6.01 0.60 7.97
N GLY A 91 5.86 0.25 9.26
CA GLY A 91 6.30 -1.05 9.78
C GLY A 91 5.63 -2.22 9.04
N LEU A 92 4.31 -2.17 8.85
CA LEU A 92 3.59 -3.21 8.12
C LEU A 92 4.05 -3.32 6.66
N HIS A 93 4.31 -2.20 5.97
CA HIS A 93 4.85 -2.21 4.61
C HIS A 93 6.24 -2.85 4.54
N LEU A 94 7.12 -2.57 5.50
CA LEU A 94 8.45 -3.19 5.56
C LEU A 94 8.35 -4.71 5.75
N ILE A 95 7.43 -5.20 6.61
CA ILE A 95 7.16 -6.64 6.74
C ILE A 95 6.73 -7.22 5.39
N ILE A 96 5.77 -6.58 4.73
CA ILE A 96 5.25 -7.04 3.43
C ILE A 96 6.36 -7.08 2.38
N TYR A 97 7.23 -6.06 2.30
CA TYR A 97 8.35 -6.06 1.35
C TYR A 97 9.37 -7.16 1.65
N GLY A 98 9.67 -7.42 2.93
CA GLY A 98 10.52 -8.53 3.33
C GLY A 98 9.92 -9.88 2.92
N LEU A 99 8.64 -10.11 3.24
CA LEU A 99 7.93 -11.34 2.88
C LEU A 99 7.77 -11.50 1.36
N LEU A 100 7.58 -10.43 0.61
CA LEU A 100 7.47 -10.46 -0.84
C LEU A 100 8.77 -10.94 -1.49
N ASN A 101 9.92 -10.42 -1.02
CA ASN A 101 11.22 -10.87 -1.49
C ASN A 101 11.48 -12.35 -1.11
N LEU A 102 11.10 -12.75 0.10
CA LEU A 102 11.21 -14.14 0.54
C LEU A 102 10.32 -15.07 -0.31
N ALA A 103 9.07 -14.69 -0.55
CA ALA A 103 8.14 -15.43 -1.39
C ALA A 103 8.69 -15.60 -2.82
N LEU A 104 9.34 -14.57 -3.38
CA LEU A 104 10.00 -14.67 -4.68
C LEU A 104 11.14 -15.70 -4.67
N ILE A 105 11.96 -15.75 -3.62
CA ILE A 105 13.03 -16.75 -3.48
C ILE A 105 12.41 -18.15 -3.40
N VAL A 106 11.37 -18.34 -2.57
CA VAL A 106 10.68 -19.62 -2.39
C VAL A 106 10.04 -20.09 -3.69
N MET A 107 9.32 -19.23 -4.41
CA MET A 107 8.70 -19.58 -5.69
C MET A 107 9.74 -20.01 -6.73
N ARG A 108 10.91 -19.37 -6.76
CA ARG A 108 12.01 -19.76 -7.66
C ARG A 108 12.71 -21.05 -7.24
N TYR A 109 12.75 -21.35 -5.95
CA TYR A 109 13.35 -22.59 -5.44
C TYR A 109 12.43 -23.80 -5.65
N VAL A 110 11.14 -23.66 -5.32
CA VAL A 110 10.14 -24.72 -5.46
C VAL A 110 9.80 -24.95 -6.94
N ASN A 111 9.80 -23.89 -7.74
CA ASN A 111 9.50 -23.90 -9.17
C ASN A 111 8.24 -24.70 -9.54
N PRO A 112 7.05 -24.30 -9.03
CA PRO A 112 5.81 -25.01 -9.33
C PRO A 112 5.44 -24.90 -10.82
N GLU A 113 4.71 -25.88 -11.36
CA GLU A 113 4.42 -25.97 -12.80
C GLU A 113 3.68 -24.76 -13.37
N GLU A 114 2.83 -24.11 -12.57
CA GLU A 114 2.09 -22.90 -12.95
C GLU A 114 2.96 -21.62 -12.91
N TYR A 115 4.20 -21.69 -12.42
CA TYR A 115 5.09 -20.54 -12.29
C TYR A 115 5.99 -20.36 -13.52
N THR A 116 5.51 -19.56 -14.47
CA THR A 116 6.27 -19.16 -15.67
C THR A 116 6.57 -17.66 -15.63
N PRO A 117 7.68 -17.20 -15.01
CA PRO A 117 7.98 -15.78 -14.88
C PRO A 117 8.45 -15.16 -16.20
N ASP A 118 7.75 -14.13 -16.69
CA ASP A 118 8.19 -13.36 -17.87
C ASP A 118 9.42 -12.48 -17.58
N PHE A 119 9.59 -12.06 -16.33
CA PHE A 119 10.67 -11.17 -15.91
C PHE A 119 11.76 -11.90 -15.12
N VAL A 120 13.01 -11.67 -15.52
CA VAL A 120 14.19 -12.20 -14.84
C VAL A 120 14.81 -11.12 -13.95
N VAL A 121 14.80 -11.37 -12.64
CA VAL A 121 15.43 -10.47 -11.65
C VAL A 121 16.95 -10.38 -11.91
N PRO A 122 17.51 -9.17 -12.14
CA PRO A 122 18.94 -8.99 -12.27
C PRO A 122 19.64 -9.32 -10.96
N LEU A 123 20.84 -9.89 -11.01
CA LEU A 123 21.65 -10.25 -9.83
C LEU A 123 20.91 -11.19 -8.85
N TYR A 124 20.06 -12.09 -9.35
CA TYR A 124 19.47 -13.15 -8.54
C TYR A 124 20.56 -14.15 -8.08
N PRO A 125 20.59 -14.58 -6.80
CA PRO A 125 19.63 -14.32 -5.71
C PRO A 125 19.99 -13.14 -4.78
N LEU A 126 21.06 -12.39 -5.05
CA LEU A 126 21.55 -11.33 -4.17
C LEU A 126 20.52 -10.21 -3.97
N MET A 127 19.84 -9.78 -5.04
CA MET A 127 18.86 -8.69 -4.97
C MET A 127 17.70 -8.98 -4.02
N PRO A 128 16.98 -10.12 -4.13
CA PRO A 128 15.93 -10.47 -3.17
C PRO A 128 16.45 -10.64 -1.74
N ILE A 129 17.63 -11.25 -1.54
CA ILE A 129 18.22 -11.41 -0.21
C ILE A 129 18.48 -10.04 0.43
N LEU A 130 19.05 -9.11 -0.33
CA LEU A 130 19.28 -7.74 0.14
C LEU A 130 17.96 -7.06 0.48
N GLY A 131 16.91 -7.25 -0.33
CA GLY A 131 15.57 -6.75 -0.06
C GLY A 131 15.00 -7.27 1.28
N VAL A 132 15.14 -8.57 1.56
CA VAL A 132 14.77 -9.17 2.85
C VAL A 132 15.55 -8.52 3.99
N VAL A 133 16.88 -8.51 3.90
CA VAL A 133 17.76 -8.02 4.96
C VAL A 133 17.51 -6.55 5.26
N LEU A 134 17.44 -5.70 4.23
CA LEU A 134 17.21 -4.26 4.38
C LEU A 134 15.81 -3.97 4.95
N SER A 135 14.78 -4.70 4.50
CA SER A 135 13.42 -4.48 5.00
C SER A 135 13.32 -4.78 6.49
N PHE A 136 13.88 -5.90 6.95
CA PHE A 136 13.88 -6.26 8.37
C PHE A 136 14.84 -5.40 9.20
N ALA A 137 16.00 -5.00 8.66
CA ALA A 137 16.92 -4.10 9.35
C ALA A 137 16.30 -2.71 9.58
N LEU A 138 15.64 -2.14 8.56
CA LEU A 138 14.90 -0.87 8.68
C LEU A 138 13.72 -0.99 9.64
N LEU A 139 13.04 -2.14 9.66
CA LEU A 139 11.95 -2.38 10.60
C LEU A 139 12.44 -2.32 12.04
N VAL A 140 13.57 -2.96 12.34
CA VAL A 140 14.19 -2.89 13.68
C VAL A 140 14.59 -1.46 13.99
N PHE A 141 15.19 -0.73 13.05
CA PHE A 141 15.58 0.66 13.25
C PHE A 141 14.40 1.58 13.53
N VAL A 142 13.26 1.40 12.84
CA VAL A 142 12.04 2.21 13.06
C VAL A 142 11.32 1.82 14.35
N ALA A 143 11.45 0.57 14.80
CA ALA A 143 10.83 0.08 16.03
C ALA A 143 11.60 0.46 17.31
N VAL A 144 12.86 0.88 17.18
CA VAL A 144 13.75 1.35 18.26
C VAL A 144 13.63 2.86 18.41
#